data_AF-A0A937GR67-F1
#
_entry.id   AF-A0A937GR67-F1
#
_cell.length_a   1.000
_cell.length_b   1.000
_cell.length_c   1.000
_cell.angle_alpha   90.00
_cell.angle_beta   90.00
_cell.angle_gamma   90.00
#
_symmetry.space_group_name_H-M   'P 1'
#
loop_
_entity.id
_entity.type
_entity.pdbx_description
1 polymer ?
#
loop_
_entity_poly.entity_id
_entity_poly.type
_entity_poly.pdbx_seq_one_letter_code
_entity_poly.pdbx_strand_id
1 'polypeptide(L)' 'ITHIIGSNEDLEIKLLYDAINNYNFNEFKNKSVIIKGCSEQKIPLAAFSMILNKIQPIAKSIMFGEACSSVPIYKSKK' A
#
# COMPACT_ATOMS: atom_id res chain seq x y z
N ILE A 1 2.82 -5.20 -25.64
CA ILE A 1 2.69 -6.44 -24.85
C ILE A 1 3.75 -6.38 -23.77
N THR A 2 3.37 -6.48 -22.50
CA THR A 2 4.35 -6.49 -21.39
C THR A 2 4.86 -7.90 -21.24
N HIS A 3 6.16 -8.11 -21.50
CA HIS A 3 6.82 -9.38 -21.26
C HIS A 3 7.59 -9.28 -19.94
N ILE A 4 7.44 -10.30 -19.09
CA ILE A 4 8.14 -10.39 -17.81
C ILE A 4 8.97 -11.67 -17.83
N ILE A 5 10.24 -11.54 -17.48
CA ILE A 5 11.16 -12.67 -17.33
C ILE A 5 11.34 -12.87 -15.84
N GLY A 6 10.95 -14.04 -15.32
CA GLY A 6 10.99 -14.32 -13.89
C GLY A 6 9.96 -15.38 -13.47
N SER A 7 9.68 -15.40 -12.18
CA SER A 7 8.68 -16.25 -11.54
C SER A 7 7.27 -15.63 -11.60
N ASN A 8 6.26 -16.41 -11.18
CA ASN A 8 4.89 -15.90 -11.02
C ASN A 8 4.82 -14.75 -9.99
N GLU A 9 5.66 -14.77 -8.97
CA GLU A 9 5.73 -13.71 -7.97
C GLU A 9 6.24 -12.39 -8.58
N ASP A 10 7.20 -12.46 -9.50
CA ASP A 10 7.69 -11.26 -10.23
C ASP A 10 6.59 -10.63 -11.08
N LEU A 11 5.77 -11.47 -11.73
CA LEU A 11 4.59 -11.03 -12.47
C LEU A 11 3.57 -10.37 -11.54
N GLU A 12 3.24 -10.98 -10.41
CA GLU A 12 2.30 -10.42 -9.42
C GLU A 12 2.77 -9.07 -8.89
N ILE A 13 4.05 -8.95 -8.50
CA ILE A 13 4.64 -7.71 -8.01
C ILE A 13 4.57 -6.63 -9.09
N LYS A 14 4.84 -6.96 -10.35
CA LYS A 14 4.75 -6.01 -11.46
C LYS A 14 3.32 -5.54 -11.71
N LEU A 15 2.35 -6.45 -11.70
CA LEU A 15 0.93 -6.11 -11.85
C LEU A 15 0.46 -5.18 -10.70
N LEU A 16 0.85 -5.49 -9.47
CA LEU A 16 0.55 -4.65 -8.31
C LEU A 16 1.21 -3.27 -8.41
N TYR A 17 2.47 -3.21 -8.82
CA TYR A 17 3.18 -1.94 -9.04
C TYR A 17 2.45 -1.08 -10.06
N ASP A 18 2.05 -1.64 -11.19
CA ASP A 18 1.35 -0.91 -12.25
C ASP A 18 -0.04 -0.46 -11.78
N ALA A 19 -0.79 -1.32 -11.09
CA ALA A 19 -2.08 -0.97 -10.52
C ALA A 19 -1.99 0.16 -9.49
N ILE A 20 -1.03 0.09 -8.56
CA ILE A 20 -0.77 1.12 -7.54
C ILE A 20 -0.36 2.42 -8.21
N ASN A 21 0.51 2.41 -9.21
CA ASN A 21 0.95 3.66 -9.86
C ASN A 21 -0.16 4.38 -10.64
N ASN A 22 -1.14 3.63 -11.15
CA ASN A 22 -2.28 4.17 -11.86
C ASN A 22 -3.46 4.53 -10.95
N TYR A 23 -3.41 4.17 -9.66
CA TYR A 23 -4.45 4.50 -8.70
C TYR A 23 -4.34 5.95 -8.22
N ASN A 24 -5.48 6.64 -8.14
CA ASN A 24 -5.54 8.00 -7.62
C ASN A 24 -5.73 8.02 -6.09
N PHE A 25 -4.64 8.28 -5.36
CA PHE A 25 -4.65 8.31 -3.89
C PHE A 25 -5.17 9.62 -3.27
N ASN A 26 -5.66 10.58 -4.07
CA ASN A 26 -6.08 11.89 -3.53
C ASN A 26 -7.19 11.79 -2.48
N GLU A 27 -8.01 10.74 -2.50
CA GLU A 27 -9.04 10.52 -1.49
C GLU A 27 -8.48 10.41 -0.06
N PHE A 28 -7.20 10.04 0.10
CA PHE A 28 -6.54 9.85 1.39
C PHE A 28 -5.84 11.12 1.90
N LYS A 29 -5.85 12.20 1.12
CA LYS A 29 -5.20 13.46 1.48
C LYS A 29 -5.75 14.00 2.79
N ASN A 30 -4.85 14.31 3.73
CA ASN A 30 -5.14 14.80 5.08
C ASN A 30 -6.05 13.90 5.94
N LYS A 31 -6.23 12.62 5.56
CA LYS A 31 -7.02 11.65 6.32
C LYS A 31 -6.13 10.71 7.13
N SER A 32 -6.72 10.13 8.17
CA SER A 32 -6.14 8.98 8.89
C SER A 32 -6.46 7.71 8.12
N VAL A 33 -5.44 6.91 7.80
CA VAL A 33 -5.58 5.71 6.98
C VAL A 33 -5.11 4.50 7.77
N ILE A 34 -5.82 3.38 7.67
CA ILE A 34 -5.38 2.09 8.18
C ILE A 34 -5.12 1.18 6.98
N ILE A 35 -3.88 0.69 6.85
CA ILE A 35 -3.54 -0.36 5.90
C ILE A 35 -3.81 -1.71 6.58
N LYS A 36 -4.81 -2.45 6.05
CA LYS A 36 -5.14 -3.78 6.56
C LYS A 36 -4.02 -4.76 6.22
N GLY A 37 -3.39 -5.31 7.26
CA GLY A 37 -2.25 -6.23 7.14
C GLY A 37 -2.62 -7.71 7.14
N CYS A 38 -3.81 -8.06 7.62
CA CYS A 38 -4.31 -9.44 7.61
C CYS A 38 -5.37 -9.54 6.49
N SER A 39 -4.93 -9.92 5.30
CA SER A 39 -5.85 -10.32 4.23
C SER A 39 -5.78 -11.83 4.07
N GLU A 40 -6.93 -12.49 3.95
CA GLU A 40 -7.01 -13.92 3.58
C GLU A 40 -6.29 -14.19 2.25
N GLN A 41 -6.19 -13.16 1.42
CA GLN A 41 -5.46 -13.16 0.17
C GLN A 41 -3.95 -12.95 0.41
N LYS A 42 -3.11 -13.80 -0.18
CA LYS A 42 -1.65 -13.62 -0.18
C LYS A 42 -1.28 -12.41 -1.04
N ILE A 43 -1.08 -11.26 -0.40
CA ILE A 43 -0.56 -10.06 -1.06
C ILE A 43 0.96 -10.02 -0.84
N PRO A 44 1.78 -9.88 -1.91
CA PRO A 44 3.22 -9.70 -1.79
C PRO A 44 3.57 -8.56 -0.83
N LEU A 45 4.52 -8.80 0.08
CA LEU A 45 4.92 -7.80 1.08
C LEU A 45 5.35 -6.47 0.45
N ALA A 46 5.92 -6.52 -0.75
CA ALA A 46 6.32 -5.34 -1.52
C ALA A 46 5.15 -4.35 -1.76
N ALA A 47 3.91 -4.83 -1.88
CA ALA A 47 2.74 -3.99 -2.11
C ALA A 47 2.50 -3.00 -0.97
N PHE A 48 2.74 -3.41 0.28
CA PHE A 48 2.61 -2.53 1.44
C PHE A 48 3.58 -1.36 1.38
N SER A 49 4.84 -1.63 1.02
CA SER A 49 5.86 -0.58 0.83
C SER A 49 5.49 0.35 -0.32
N MET A 50 4.99 -0.19 -1.44
CA MET A 50 4.56 0.60 -2.60
C MET A 50 3.41 1.54 -2.26
N ILE A 51 2.38 1.05 -1.55
CA ILE A 51 1.25 1.87 -1.11
C ILE A 51 1.73 2.97 -0.16
N LEU A 52 2.55 2.62 0.84
CA LEU A 52 3.11 3.57 1.80
C LEU A 52 3.82 4.74 1.10
N ASN A 53 4.66 4.45 0.11
CA ASN A 53 5.33 5.48 -0.68
C ASN A 53 4.36 6.47 -1.35
N LYS A 54 3.15 6.04 -1.72
CA LYS A 54 2.13 6.89 -2.34
C LYS A 54 1.34 7.69 -1.31
N ILE A 55 0.94 7.07 -0.20
CA ILE A 55 0.03 7.70 0.77
C ILE A 55 0.74 8.52 1.85
N GLN A 56 1.96 8.15 2.25
CA GLN A 56 2.71 8.85 3.29
C GLN A 56 2.88 10.35 3.06
N PRO A 57 3.19 10.86 1.86
CA PRO A 57 3.34 12.30 1.65
C PRO A 57 2.03 13.10 1.73
N ILE A 58 0.87 12.44 1.64
CA ILE A 58 -0.45 13.11 1.55
C ILE A 58 -1.36 12.84 2.76
N ALA A 59 -1.19 11.72 3.46
CA ALA A 59 -2.03 11.33 4.59
C ALA A 59 -1.67 12.07 5.89
N LYS A 60 -2.64 12.20 6.80
CA LYS A 60 -2.42 12.79 8.14
C LYS A 60 -1.72 11.82 9.08
N SER A 61 -2.15 10.56 9.07
CA SER A 61 -1.54 9.48 9.83
C SER A 61 -1.81 8.15 9.14
N ILE A 62 -0.92 7.19 9.35
CA ILE A 62 -1.04 5.84 8.81
C ILE A 62 -0.86 4.85 9.95
N MET A 63 -1.76 3.88 10.02
CA MET A 63 -1.69 2.74 10.91
C MET A 63 -1.65 1.46 10.09
N PHE A 64 -1.10 0.39 10.66
CA PHE A 64 -1.08 -0.94 10.05
C PHE A 64 -1.78 -1.95 10.95
N GLY A 65 -2.57 -2.84 10.37
CA GLY A 65 -3.31 -3.87 11.11
C GLY A 65 -4.82 -3.76 10.94
N GLU A 66 -5.58 -4.31 11.88
CA GLU A 66 -7.05 -4.23 11.86
C GLU A 66 -7.56 -3.04 12.67
N ALA A 67 -8.82 -2.63 12.45
CA ALA A 67 -9.39 -1.48 13.15
C ALA A 67 -9.28 -1.60 14.68
N CYS A 68 -9.42 -2.82 15.22
CA CYS A 68 -9.35 -3.09 16.66
C CYS A 68 -7.92 -3.31 17.19
N SER A 69 -6.92 -3.50 16.34
CA SER A 69 -5.57 -3.96 16.71
C SER A 69 -4.45 -3.28 15.92
N SER A 70 -4.71 -2.08 15.40
CA SER A 70 -3.76 -1.38 14.53
C SER A 70 -2.66 -0.65 15.30
N VAL A 71 -1.45 -0.67 14.74
CA VAL A 71 -0.28 0.04 15.25
C VAL A 71 -0.02 1.29 14.42
N PRO A 72 0.28 2.44 15.04
CA PRO A 72 0.65 3.65 14.31
C PRO A 72 2.05 3.49 13.70
N ILE A 73 2.17 3.73 12.39
CA ILE A 73 3.46 3.64 11.68
C ILE A 73 3.92 5.00 11.11
N TYR A 74 3.01 5.94 10.93
CA TYR A 74 3.34 7.30 10.51
C TYR A 74 2.33 8.31 11.07
N LYS A 75 2.82 9.48 11.45
CA LYS A 75 2.00 10.64 11.77
C LYS A 75 2.70 11.88 11.21
N SER A 76 1.96 12.67 10.44
CA SER A 76 2.49 13.94 9.94
C SER A 76 2.76 14.88 11.12
N LYS A 77 3.88 15.60 11.07
CA LYS A 77 4.27 16.57 12.10
C LYS A 77 3.57 17.93 11.95
N LYS A 78 2.69 18.07 10.95
CA LYS A 78 1.90 19.27 10.71
C LYS A 78 0.70 19.37 11.64
#